data_AF-A0A2I0QGF7-F1
#
_entry.id   AF-A0A2I0QGF7-F1
#
_cell.length_a   1.000
_cell.length_b   1.000
_cell.length_c   1.000
_cell.angle_alpha   90.00
_cell.angle_beta   90.00
_cell.angle_gamma   90.00
#
_symmetry.space_group_name_H-M   'P 1'
#
loop_
_entity.id
_entity.type
_entity.pdbx_description
1 polymer ?
#
loop_
_entity_poly.entity_id
_entity_poly.type
_entity_poly.pdbx_seq_one_letter_code
_entity_poly.pdbx_strand_id
1 'polypeptide(L)'
;MEFFNREREKEEILSILRQEPREINFIYGPINSGKTTLIQKLIDDLPKDKYVVFYVNLRGKLIKEYGGFVRVLFKVKRKEISEKVIEKGEKLAKKALVLAGRYLS
;
A
#
# COMPACT_ATOMS: atom_id res chain seq x y z
N MET A 1 10.48 -7.41 -16.31
CA MET A 1 10.62 -6.37 -17.35
C MET A 1 11.43 -5.26 -16.73
N GLU A 2 12.61 -4.99 -17.26
CA GLU A 2 13.52 -3.99 -16.71
C GLU A 2 12.94 -2.57 -16.89
N PHE A 3 13.10 -1.74 -15.88
CA PHE A 3 12.62 -0.37 -15.85
C PHE A 3 13.64 0.55 -16.52
N PHE A 4 13.61 0.63 -17.85
CA PHE A 4 14.60 1.39 -18.61
C PHE A 4 14.18 2.85 -18.81
N ASN A 5 15.18 3.75 -18.79
CA ASN A 5 15.13 5.13 -19.30
C ASN A 5 14.12 6.07 -18.61
N ARG A 6 14.12 6.09 -17.28
CA ARG A 6 13.20 6.91 -16.45
C ARG A 6 13.89 7.57 -15.25
N GLU A 7 15.22 7.53 -15.21
CA GLU A 7 16.02 8.06 -14.08
C GLU A 7 15.82 9.57 -13.89
N ARG A 8 15.67 10.32 -14.99
CA ARG A 8 15.35 11.75 -14.93
C ARG A 8 14.01 12.00 -14.22
N GLU A 9 12.95 11.29 -14.61
CA GLU A 9 11.63 11.44 -13.97
C GLU A 9 11.68 11.03 -12.49
N LYS A 10 12.44 9.99 -12.14
CA LYS A 10 12.65 9.62 -10.73
C LYS A 10 13.32 10.74 -9.95
N GLU A 11 14.40 11.31 -10.47
CA GLU A 11 15.13 12.37 -9.77
C GLU A 11 14.29 13.65 -9.64
N GLU A 12 13.49 13.99 -10.66
CA GLU A 12 12.52 15.09 -10.58
C GLU A 12 11.52 14.87 -9.43
N ILE A 13 10.93 13.67 -9.31
CA ILE A 13 10.01 13.38 -8.20
C ILE A 13 10.74 13.38 -6.84
N LEU A 14 11.95 12.82 -6.77
CA LEU A 14 12.75 12.83 -5.52
C LEU A 14 13.11 14.25 -5.09
N SER A 15 13.42 15.13 -6.04
CA SER A 15 13.72 16.54 -5.76
C SER A 15 12.52 17.25 -5.12
N ILE A 16 11.30 16.89 -5.53
CA ILE A 16 10.06 17.40 -4.93
C ILE A 16 9.89 16.83 -3.51
N LEU A 17 10.12 15.53 -3.31
CA LEU A 17 9.99 14.88 -2.00
C LEU A 17 11.02 15.38 -0.96
N ARG A 18 12.16 15.93 -1.40
CA ARG A 18 13.18 16.52 -0.52
C ARG A 18 12.84 17.95 -0.08
N GLN A 19 11.85 18.59 -0.71
CA GLN A 19 11.40 19.94 -0.37
C GLN A 19 10.32 19.91 0.72
N GLU A 20 10.06 21.07 1.33
CA GLU A 20 8.98 21.20 2.31
C GLU A 20 7.61 20.95 1.65
N PRO A 21 6.74 20.10 2.24
CA PRO A 21 5.49 19.70 1.61
C PRO A 21 4.46 20.83 1.67
N ARG A 22 4.46 21.68 0.64
CA ARG A 22 3.54 22.84 0.52
C ARG A 22 2.58 22.73 -0.66
N GLU A 23 2.77 21.73 -1.52
CA GLU A 23 2.11 21.63 -2.81
C GLU A 23 1.54 20.24 -3.09
N ILE A 24 0.45 20.20 -3.85
CA ILE A 24 -0.11 18.96 -4.39
C ILE A 24 0.47 18.76 -5.79
N ASN A 25 1.19 17.66 -5.96
CA ASN A 25 1.89 17.36 -7.21
C ASN A 25 1.07 16.40 -8.07
N PHE A 26 0.88 16.77 -9.34
CA PHE A 26 0.15 15.96 -10.32
C PHE A 26 1.10 15.36 -11.35
N ILE A 27 1.10 14.04 -11.47
CA ILE A 27 1.84 13.32 -12.50
C ILE A 27 0.83 12.86 -13.56
N TYR A 28 0.96 13.40 -14.77
CA TYR A 28 0.02 13.17 -15.87
C TYR A 28 0.73 12.68 -17.13
N GLY A 29 -0.05 12.21 -18.10
CA GLY A 29 0.45 11.69 -19.38
C GLY A 29 -0.46 10.62 -19.99
N PRO A 30 -0.18 10.13 -21.20
CA PRO A 30 -1.03 9.18 -21.93
C PRO A 30 -1.36 7.90 -21.13
N ILE A 31 -2.52 7.30 -21.38
CA ILE A 31 -2.87 6.00 -20.78
C ILE A 31 -1.80 4.98 -21.18
N ASN A 32 -1.41 4.12 -20.22
CA ASN A 32 -0.36 3.10 -20.38
C ASN A 32 1.06 3.63 -20.64
N SER A 33 1.33 4.92 -20.41
CA SER A 33 2.69 5.48 -20.49
C SER A 33 3.65 5.02 -19.37
N GLY A 34 3.24 4.09 -18.51
CA GLY A 34 4.08 3.57 -17.42
C GLY A 34 4.07 4.39 -16.12
N LYS A 35 3.23 5.43 -15.97
CA LYS A 35 3.15 6.25 -14.74
C LYS A 35 3.00 5.42 -13.45
N THR A 36 2.06 4.48 -13.43
CA THR A 36 1.83 3.63 -12.25
C THR A 36 3.05 2.75 -11.95
N THR A 37 3.78 2.32 -12.98
CA THR A 37 5.00 1.52 -12.82
C THR A 37 6.14 2.38 -12.27
N LEU A 38 6.31 3.62 -12.77
CA LEU A 38 7.27 4.59 -12.25
C LEU A 38 7.04 4.85 -10.75
N ILE A 39 5.79 5.12 -10.36
CA ILE A 39 5.47 5.41 -8.96
C ILE A 39 5.67 4.20 -8.06
N GLN A 40 5.27 3.00 -8.49
CA GLN A 40 5.52 1.78 -7.72
C GLN A 40 7.02 1.54 -7.54
N LYS A 41 7.81 1.65 -8.61
CA LYS A 41 9.26 1.46 -8.53
C LYS A 41 9.93 2.51 -7.62
N LEU A 42 9.51 3.77 -7.71
CA LEU A 42 9.98 4.82 -6.81
C LEU A 42 9.67 4.50 -5.35
N ILE A 43 8.43 4.07 -5.05
CA ILE A 43 8.03 3.69 -3.70
C ILE A 43 8.89 2.55 -3.17
N ASP A 44 9.17 1.54 -4.00
CA ASP A 44 10.03 0.41 -3.64
C ASP A 44 11.46 0.85 -3.32
N ASP A 45 12.00 1.78 -4.12
CA ASP A 45 13.37 2.31 -4.00
C ASP A 45 13.53 3.34 -2.86
N LEU A 46 12.45 3.89 -2.31
CA LEU A 46 12.51 4.90 -1.25
C LEU A 46 13.05 4.33 0.10
N PRO A 47 13.94 5.05 0.80
CA PRO A 47 14.43 4.65 2.13
C PRO A 47 13.29 4.53 3.15
N LYS A 48 13.04 3.30 3.63
CA LYS A 48 11.90 3.00 4.52
C LYS A 48 12.04 3.58 5.93
N ASP A 49 13.26 3.93 6.32
CA ASP A 49 13.58 4.63 7.57
C ASP A 49 13.19 6.12 7.51
N LYS A 50 13.09 6.71 6.31
CA LYS A 50 12.77 8.13 6.11
C LYS A 50 11.34 8.38 5.64
N TYR A 51 10.80 7.47 4.82
CA TYR A 51 9.52 7.69 4.15
C TYR A 51 8.48 6.63 4.53
N VAL A 52 7.31 7.10 4.96
CA VAL A 52 6.10 6.29 5.12
C VAL A 52 5.15 6.61 3.97
N VAL A 53 4.86 5.61 3.14
CA VAL A 53 4.05 5.81 1.93
C VAL A 53 2.64 5.27 2.11
N PHE A 54 1.64 6.12 1.85
CA PHE A 54 0.23 5.74 1.75
C PHE A 54 -0.20 5.69 0.28
N TYR A 55 -0.22 4.50 -0.31
CA TYR A 55 -0.60 4.31 -1.70
C TYR A 55 -2.10 3.95 -1.84
N VAL A 56 -2.85 4.77 -2.59
CA VAL A 56 -4.28 4.53 -2.85
C VAL A 56 -4.51 4.44 -4.36
N ASN A 57 -4.88 3.25 -4.83
CA ASN A 57 -5.25 3.05 -6.22
C ASN A 57 -6.74 3.35 -6.45
N LEU A 58 -7.01 4.46 -7.14
CA LEU A 58 -8.35 4.91 -7.48
C LEU A 58 -8.88 4.33 -8.80
N ARG A 59 -8.07 3.60 -9.58
CA ARG A 59 -8.51 3.02 -10.87
C ARG A 59 -9.67 2.06 -10.64
N GLY A 60 -10.75 2.27 -11.38
CA GLY A 60 -11.97 1.46 -11.26
C GLY A 60 -12.74 1.65 -9.94
N LYS A 61 -12.43 2.70 -9.16
CA LYS A 61 -13.22 3.07 -7.98
C LYS A 61 -14.22 4.14 -8.36
N LEU A 62 -15.50 3.86 -8.14
CA LEU A 62 -16.56 4.83 -8.28
C LEU A 62 -16.75 5.56 -6.95
N ILE A 63 -16.30 6.82 -6.89
CA ILE A 63 -16.39 7.67 -5.71
C ILE A 63 -17.43 8.75 -5.98
N LYS A 64 -18.67 8.52 -5.55
CA LYS A 64 -19.81 9.42 -5.78
C LYS A 64 -20.02 10.44 -4.66
N GLU A 65 -19.53 10.14 -3.47
CA GLU A 65 -19.83 10.89 -2.25
C GLU A 65 -18.68 10.77 -1.25
N TYR A 66 -18.62 11.69 -0.29
CA TYR A 66 -17.59 11.76 0.74
C TYR A 66 -17.42 10.42 1.49
N GLY A 67 -18.51 9.77 1.87
CA GLY A 67 -18.46 8.47 2.53
C GLY A 67 -17.80 7.39 1.66
N GLY A 68 -18.01 7.44 0.34
CA GLY A 68 -17.32 6.58 -0.63
C GLY A 68 -15.81 6.83 -0.67
N PHE A 69 -15.40 8.10 -0.64
CA PHE A 69 -13.99 8.50 -0.62
C PHE A 69 -13.28 8.01 0.65
N VAL A 70 -13.85 8.28 1.83
CA VAL A 70 -13.33 7.83 3.12
C VAL A 70 -13.20 6.31 3.15
N ARG A 71 -14.21 5.59 2.63
CA ARG A 71 -14.15 4.12 2.53
C ARG A 71 -13.00 3.64 1.66
N VAL A 72 -12.67 4.31 0.55
CA VAL A 72 -11.54 3.95 -0.32
C VAL A 72 -10.20 4.24 0.34
N LEU A 73 -10.04 5.42 0.95
CA LEU A 73 -8.81 5.80 1.65
C LEU A 73 -8.46 4.83 2.79
N PHE A 74 -9.45 4.42 3.61
CA PHE A 74 -9.21 3.59 4.79
C PHE A 74 -9.46 2.10 4.56
N LYS A 75 -9.78 1.64 3.34
CA LYS A 75 -10.02 0.21 3.06
C LYS A 75 -8.77 -0.63 3.31
N VAL A 76 -7.58 -0.06 3.11
CA VAL A 76 -6.27 -0.74 3.24
C VAL A 76 -6.06 -1.25 4.68
N LYS A 77 -6.45 -0.49 5.71
CA LYS A 77 -6.30 -0.91 7.12
C LYS A 77 -7.15 -2.13 7.49
N ARG A 78 -8.28 -2.38 6.82
CA ARG A 78 -9.17 -3.48 7.20
C ARG A 78 -8.62 -4.86 6.81
N LYS A 79 -7.87 -4.98 5.71
CA LYS A 79 -7.30 -6.27 5.27
C LYS A 79 -6.24 -6.79 6.24
N GLU A 80 -5.30 -5.92 6.63
CA GLU A 80 -4.24 -6.29 7.59
C GLU A 80 -4.79 -6.65 8.97
N ILE A 81 -5.85 -5.95 9.40
CA ILE A 81 -6.54 -6.27 10.66
C ILE A 81 -7.26 -7.62 10.55
N SER A 82 -7.96 -7.89 9.44
CA SER A 82 -8.64 -9.17 9.26
C SER A 82 -7.68 -10.36 9.20
N GLU A 83 -6.54 -10.22 8.52
CA GLU A 83 -5.53 -11.28 8.42
C GLU A 83 -4.90 -11.59 9.80
N LYS A 84 -4.55 -10.55 10.57
CA LYS A 84 -4.02 -10.70 11.94
C LYS A 84 -5.02 -11.34 12.91
N VAL A 85 -6.32 -11.04 12.75
CA VAL A 85 -7.39 -11.63 13.57
C VAL A 85 -7.58 -13.11 13.24
N ILE A 86 -7.59 -13.46 11.95
CA ILE A 86 -7.69 -14.86 11.48
C ILE A 86 -6.48 -15.67 12.00
N GLU A 87 -5.26 -15.16 11.85
CA GLU A 87 -4.04 -15.85 12.29
C GLU A 87 -4.04 -16.11 13.81
N LYS A 88 -4.50 -15.14 14.61
CA LYS A 88 -4.66 -15.32 16.07
C LYS A 88 -5.70 -16.38 16.41
N GLY A 89 -6.83 -16.42 15.69
CA GLY A 89 -7.88 -17.42 15.86
C GLY A 89 -7.36 -18.84 15.57
N GLU A 90 -6.64 -19.03 14.46
CA GLU A 90 -6.06 -20.33 14.09
C GLU A 90 -5.03 -20.82 15.12
N LYS A 91 -4.16 -19.93 15.62
CA LYS A 91 -3.20 -20.25 16.68
C LYS A 91 -3.90 -20.69 17.97
N LEU A 92 -5.01 -20.04 18.33
CA LEU A 92 -5.77 -20.37 19.52
C LEU A 92 -6.44 -21.75 19.40
N ALA A 93 -7.06 -22.03 18.24
CA ALA A 93 -7.70 -23.31 17.95
C ALA A 93 -6.70 -24.48 17.98
N LYS A 94 -5.52 -24.30 17.38
CA LYS A 94 -4.44 -25.32 17.43
C LYS A 94 -3.97 -25.60 18.85
N LYS A 95 -3.79 -24.56 19.68
CA LYS A 95 -3.43 -24.73 21.10
C LYS A 95 -4.51 -25.49 21.88
N ALA A 96 -5.78 -25.16 21.67
CA ALA A 96 -6.89 -25.84 22.32
C ALA A 96 -6.95 -27.34 21.94
N LEU A 97 -6.74 -27.66 20.66
CA LEU A 97 -6.71 -29.04 20.17
C LEU A 97 -5.56 -29.86 20.79
N VAL A 98 -4.36 -29.28 20.88
CA VAL A 98 -3.20 -29.92 21.53
C VAL A 98 -3.47 -30.14 23.02
N LEU A 99 -4.10 -29.19 23.70
CA LEU A 99 -4.43 -29.30 25.11
C LEU A 99 -5.49 -30.39 25.35
N ALA A 100 -6.54 -30.43 24.54
CA ALA A 100 -7.58 -31.44 24.61
C ALA A 100 -7.04 -32.86 24.35
N GLY A 101 -6.16 -33.01 23.35
CA GLY A 101 -5.50 -34.29 23.07
C GLY A 101 -4.65 -34.80 24.24
N ARG A 102 -3.97 -33.91 24.96
CA ARG A 102 -3.19 -34.25 26.17
C ARG A 102 -4.06 -34.66 27.36
N TYR A 103 -5.31 -34.22 27.43
CA TYR A 103 -6.25 -34.59 28.51
C TYR A 103 -6.96 -35.93 28.25
N LEU A 104 -6.96 -36.39 27.00
CA LEU A 104 -7.58 -37.65 26.57
C LEU A 104 -6.56 -38.79 26.39
N SER A 105 -5.30 -38.56 26.77
CA SER A 105 -4.20 -39.54 26.81
C SER A 105 -3.90 -39.93 28.25
#